data_AF-A0A1H4Q948-F1
#
_entry.id   AF-A0A1H4Q948-F1
#
_cell.length_a   1.000
_cell.length_b   1.000
_cell.length_c   1.000
_cell.angle_alpha   90.00
_cell.angle_beta   90.00
_cell.angle_gamma   90.00
#
_symmetry.space_group_name_H-M   'P 1'
#
loop_
_entity.id
_entity.type
_entity.pdbx_description
1 polymer ?
#
loop_
_entity_poly.entity_id
_entity_poly.type
_entity_poly.pdbx_seq_one_letter_code
_entity_poly.pdbx_strand_id
1 'polypeptide(L)'
;MSYYSRKALLDYQEKHPELIQSGKATYRLGIGAHRLSVPLHSRGVPRERKDVVSEEVANSLRIVQTSPERLVLCLQYPVDPDAEFTPASETLELAVCIQTLNAKGGWFSRVRVIHLNPRAAGRFPALPRQAVTEHPPMLLVETHLLELADHAHQH
;
A
#
# COMPACT_ATOMS: atom_id res chain seq x y z
N MET A 1 -1.33 5.17 -21.87
CA MET A 1 -0.89 6.46 -21.28
C MET A 1 -1.93 6.89 -20.26
N SER A 2 -1.61 6.82 -18.97
CA SER A 2 -2.00 7.83 -17.97
C SER A 2 -1.12 7.64 -16.74
N TYR A 3 -0.27 8.62 -16.46
CA TYR A 3 0.66 8.66 -15.33
C TYR A 3 -0.10 9.11 -14.08
N TYR A 4 -0.52 8.19 -13.22
CA TYR A 4 -0.88 8.54 -11.84
C TYR A 4 0.33 8.30 -10.93
N SER A 5 1.36 9.14 -11.08
CA SER A 5 2.68 8.90 -10.44
C SER A 5 3.20 10.06 -9.56
N ARG A 6 2.50 11.19 -9.46
CA ARG A 6 2.95 12.31 -8.61
C ARG A 6 1.82 13.30 -8.33
N LYS A 7 1.02 13.57 -9.37
CA LYS A 7 -0.04 14.58 -9.33
C LYS A 7 -1.15 14.24 -8.33
N ALA A 8 -1.70 13.02 -8.33
CA ALA A 8 -2.75 12.65 -7.38
C ALA A 8 -2.35 12.79 -5.90
N LEU A 9 -1.09 12.47 -5.59
CA LEU A 9 -0.58 12.60 -4.23
C LEU A 9 -0.28 14.05 -3.86
N LEU A 10 0.14 14.89 -4.82
CA LEU A 10 0.27 16.33 -4.64
C LEU A 10 -1.11 17.02 -4.53
N ASP A 11 -2.09 16.61 -5.32
CA ASP A 11 -3.46 17.14 -5.31
C ASP A 11 -4.18 16.80 -3.99
N TYR A 12 -3.92 15.63 -3.42
CA TYR A 12 -4.39 15.27 -2.07
C TYR A 12 -3.69 16.12 -0.98
N GLN A 13 -2.39 16.40 -1.16
CA GLN A 13 -1.60 17.23 -0.24
C GLN A 13 -2.00 18.72 -0.27
N GLU A 14 -2.40 19.24 -1.42
CA GLU A 14 -2.88 20.63 -1.57
C GLU A 14 -4.24 20.83 -0.91
N LYS A 15 -5.07 19.78 -0.87
CA LYS A 15 -6.39 19.79 -0.24
C LYS A 15 -6.36 19.65 1.29
N HIS A 16 -5.26 19.15 1.86
CA HIS A 16 -5.14 18.84 3.29
C HIS A 16 -3.85 19.40 3.93
N PRO A 17 -3.64 20.74 3.92
CA PRO A 17 -2.44 21.38 4.48
C PRO A 17 -2.28 21.21 6.00
N GLU A 18 -3.35 20.88 6.72
CA GLU A 18 -3.38 20.60 8.16
C GLU A 18 -2.56 19.36 8.56
N LEU A 19 -2.44 18.37 7.67
CA LEU A 19 -1.62 17.15 7.86
C LEU A 19 -0.10 17.44 7.79
N ILE A 20 0.29 18.68 7.47
CA ILE A 20 1.68 19.14 7.43
C ILE A 20 2.14 19.68 8.81
N GLN A 21 1.21 19.90 9.75
CA GLN A 21 1.50 20.67 10.98
C GLN A 21 1.78 19.86 12.25
N SER A 22 1.90 18.53 12.21
CA SER A 22 2.51 17.78 13.31
C SER A 22 4.01 17.54 13.03
N GLY A 23 4.88 18.35 13.65
CA GLY A 23 6.34 18.19 13.76
C GLY A 23 7.08 17.61 12.55
N LYS A 24 7.69 18.47 11.70
CA LYS A 24 8.53 18.17 10.50
C LYS A 24 9.11 16.73 10.41
N ALA A 25 8.27 15.75 10.09
CA ALA A 25 8.75 14.41 9.80
C ALA A 25 9.53 14.47 8.48
N THR A 26 10.80 14.06 8.49
CA THR A 26 11.64 14.01 7.27
C THR A 26 11.18 12.90 6.32
N TYR A 27 10.29 12.03 6.79
CA TYR A 27 9.75 10.90 6.05
C TYR A 27 8.23 10.90 6.07
N ARG A 28 7.62 10.51 4.94
CA ARG A 28 6.19 10.22 4.82
C ARG A 28 6.00 8.85 4.17
N LEU A 29 4.98 8.14 4.63
CA LEU A 29 4.57 6.86 4.07
C LEU A 29 3.29 7.03 3.28
N GLY A 30 3.26 6.51 2.07
CA GLY A 30 2.04 6.34 1.30
C GLY A 30 1.82 4.86 0.96
N ILE A 31 0.58 4.42 0.97
CA ILE A 31 0.18 3.06 0.62
C ILE A 31 -0.93 3.10 -0.42
N GLY A 32 -0.81 2.26 -1.45
CA GLY A 32 -1.88 1.99 -2.38
C GLY A 32 -1.96 0.49 -2.63
N ALA A 33 -3.14 -0.02 -2.95
CA ALA A 33 -3.30 -1.44 -3.20
C ALA A 33 -4.32 -1.77 -4.28
N HIS A 34 -4.01 -2.80 -5.06
CA HIS A 34 -4.98 -3.51 -5.87
C HIS A 34 -5.11 -4.96 -5.42
N ARG A 35 -6.32 -5.51 -5.49
CA ARG A 35 -6.55 -6.94 -5.43
C ARG A 35 -6.76 -7.46 -6.85
N LEU A 36 -5.86 -8.33 -7.29
CA LEU A 36 -5.91 -9.01 -8.56
C LEU A 36 -6.52 -10.39 -8.33
N SER A 37 -7.70 -10.66 -8.90
CA SER A 37 -8.39 -11.94 -8.74
C SER A 37 -8.75 -12.54 -10.09
N VAL A 38 -8.59 -13.86 -10.20
CA VAL A 38 -9.03 -14.64 -11.37
C VAL A 38 -10.19 -15.52 -10.94
N PRO A 39 -11.41 -15.31 -11.46
CA PRO A 39 -12.58 -16.09 -11.06
C PRO A 39 -12.49 -17.53 -11.56
N LEU A 40 -13.01 -18.48 -10.77
CA LEU A 40 -12.99 -19.91 -11.11
C LEU A 40 -13.96 -20.27 -12.25
N HIS A 41 -15.05 -19.53 -12.40
CA HIS A 41 -16.14 -19.83 -13.34
C HIS A 41 -16.41 -18.67 -14.32
N SER A 42 -15.42 -18.26 -15.11
CA SER A 42 -15.72 -17.41 -16.27
C SER A 42 -16.26 -18.28 -17.40
N ARG A 43 -17.55 -18.15 -17.76
CA ARG A 43 -18.03 -18.63 -19.07
C ARG A 43 -17.41 -17.72 -20.16
N GLY A 44 -16.16 -18.01 -20.53
CA GLY A 44 -15.35 -17.18 -21.43
C GLY A 44 -13.88 -17.13 -21.02
N VAL A 45 -13.07 -16.33 -21.73
CA VAL A 45 -11.66 -16.11 -21.39
C VAL A 45 -11.56 -15.54 -19.97
N PRO A 46 -10.84 -16.20 -19.03
CA PRO A 46 -10.65 -15.67 -17.69
C PRO A 46 -10.02 -14.28 -17.77
N ARG A 47 -10.75 -13.27 -17.29
CA ARG A 47 -10.24 -11.91 -17.16
C ARG A 47 -9.90 -11.68 -15.70
N GLU A 48 -8.65 -11.26 -15.47
CA GLU A 48 -8.23 -10.78 -14.18
C GLU A 48 -9.10 -9.57 -13.80
N ARG A 49 -9.73 -9.66 -12.63
CA ARG A 49 -10.43 -8.55 -11.99
C ARG A 49 -9.44 -7.80 -11.12
N LYS A 50 -9.44 -6.48 -11.22
CA LYS A 50 -8.55 -5.58 -10.49
C LYS A 50 -9.40 -4.61 -9.68
N ASP A 51 -9.44 -4.82 -8.38
CA ASP A 51 -10.17 -3.97 -7.43
C ASP A 51 -9.19 -3.04 -6.71
N VAL A 52 -9.58 -1.78 -6.50
CA VAL A 52 -8.82 -0.85 -5.63
C VAL A 52 -9.18 -1.16 -4.19
N VAL A 53 -8.19 -1.49 -3.37
CA VAL A 53 -8.36 -1.84 -1.94
C VAL A 53 -7.43 -1.03 -1.03
N SER A 54 -7.07 0.18 -1.46
CA SER A 54 -6.10 1.03 -0.76
C SER A 54 -6.57 1.43 0.64
N GLU A 55 -7.86 1.71 0.81
CA GLU A 55 -8.43 2.15 2.10
C GLU A 55 -8.47 1.00 3.10
N GLU A 56 -8.91 -0.19 2.67
CA GLU A 56 -8.96 -1.40 3.48
C GLU A 56 -7.57 -1.79 3.97
N VAL A 57 -6.57 -1.70 3.09
CA VAL A 57 -5.17 -1.92 3.49
C VAL A 57 -4.70 -0.84 4.46
N ALA A 58 -4.94 0.45 4.18
CA ALA A 58 -4.50 1.52 5.05
C ALA A 58 -5.11 1.42 6.45
N ASN A 59 -6.40 1.08 6.54
CA ASN A 59 -7.14 0.90 7.78
C ASN A 59 -6.68 -0.32 8.59
N SER A 60 -6.11 -1.34 7.93
CA SER A 60 -5.62 -2.56 8.58
C SER A 60 -4.17 -2.49 9.02
N LEU A 61 -3.44 -1.43 8.67
CA LEU A 61 -2.04 -1.28 9.07
C LEU A 61 -1.91 -1.14 10.58
N ARG A 62 -0.96 -1.87 11.15
CA ARG A 62 -0.59 -1.79 12.56
C ARG A 62 0.92 -1.81 12.69
N ILE A 63 1.43 -1.13 13.71
CA ILE A 63 2.86 -1.10 14.00
C ILE A 63 3.24 -2.37 14.76
N VAL A 64 4.15 -3.15 14.20
CA VAL A 64 4.79 -4.28 14.90
C VAL A 64 6.06 -3.83 15.61
N GLN A 65 6.83 -2.95 14.97
CA GLN A 65 8.07 -2.42 15.54
C GLN A 65 8.32 -1.01 15.00
N THR A 66 8.74 -0.10 15.88
CA THR A 66 9.16 1.25 15.49
C THR A 66 10.46 1.63 16.21
N SER A 67 11.41 2.14 15.45
CA SER A 67 12.71 2.65 15.91
C SER A 67 13.17 3.74 14.95
N PRO A 68 14.19 4.55 15.31
CA PRO A 68 14.70 5.61 14.43
C PRO A 68 15.14 5.13 13.04
N GLU A 69 15.56 3.86 12.91
CA GLU A 69 16.09 3.30 11.66
C GLU A 69 15.12 2.33 10.96
N ARG A 70 14.09 1.87 11.67
CA ARG A 70 13.24 0.76 11.22
C ARG A 70 11.80 0.95 11.64
N LEU A 71 10.91 0.85 10.65
CA LEU A 71 9.47 0.69 10.83
C LEU A 71 9.07 -0.67 10.26
N VAL A 72 8.42 -1.49 11.09
CA VAL A 72 7.80 -2.76 10.68
C VAL A 72 6.30 -2.64 10.89
N LEU A 73 5.57 -2.80 9.80
CA LEU A 73 4.11 -2.81 9.79
C LEU A 73 3.62 -4.22 9.49
N CYS A 74 2.53 -4.61 10.14
CA CYS A 74 1.69 -5.69 9.65
C CYS A 74 0.43 -5.10 9.02
N LEU A 75 -0.16 -5.87 8.11
CA LEU A 75 -1.45 -5.57 7.51
C LEU A 75 -2.31 -6.81 7.65
N GLN A 76 -3.61 -6.62 7.87
CA GLN A 76 -4.59 -7.68 7.68
C GLN A 76 -4.96 -7.72 6.21
N TYR A 77 -4.95 -8.92 5.63
CA TYR A 77 -5.30 -9.10 4.23
C TYR A 77 -6.75 -8.64 3.97
N PRO A 78 -7.01 -7.77 2.97
CA PRO A 78 -8.35 -7.25 2.70
C PRO A 78 -9.21 -8.31 1.98
N VAL A 79 -9.91 -9.12 2.78
CA VAL A 79 -10.86 -10.13 2.27
C VAL A 79 -12.10 -9.43 1.72
N ASP A 80 -12.61 -9.88 0.57
CA ASP A 80 -13.93 -9.48 0.08
C ASP A 80 -15.02 -10.24 0.85
N PRO A 81 -15.82 -9.61 1.72
CA PRO A 81 -16.90 -10.31 2.40
C PRO A 81 -18.05 -10.65 1.45
N ASP A 82 -18.19 -9.92 0.34
CA ASP A 82 -19.28 -10.06 -0.62
C ASP A 82 -18.91 -10.97 -1.81
N ALA A 83 -17.72 -11.58 -1.79
CA ALA A 83 -17.31 -12.50 -2.84
C ALA A 83 -18.18 -13.76 -2.84
N GLU A 84 -19.05 -13.85 -3.85
CA GLU A 84 -19.93 -15.01 -4.09
C GLU A 84 -19.14 -16.31 -4.31
N PHE A 85 -17.90 -16.22 -4.80
CA PHE A 85 -17.04 -17.37 -5.09
C PHE A 85 -15.59 -17.14 -4.66
N THR A 86 -14.93 -18.19 -4.17
CA THR A 86 -13.48 -18.18 -3.95
C THR A 86 -12.76 -18.10 -5.31
N PRO A 87 -11.85 -17.12 -5.50
CA PRO A 87 -11.12 -16.98 -6.76
C PRO A 87 -10.10 -18.13 -6.96
N ALA A 88 -9.89 -18.50 -8.21
CA ALA A 88 -8.89 -19.49 -8.62
C ALA A 88 -7.48 -19.04 -8.21
N SER A 89 -7.18 -17.75 -8.41
CA SER A 89 -5.98 -17.10 -7.91
C SER A 89 -6.29 -15.71 -7.41
N GLU A 90 -5.56 -15.28 -6.38
CA GLU A 90 -5.66 -13.94 -5.85
C GLU A 90 -4.25 -13.43 -5.49
N THR A 91 -3.97 -12.17 -5.78
CA THR A 91 -2.73 -11.47 -5.44
C THR A 91 -3.06 -10.07 -4.99
N LEU A 92 -2.51 -9.65 -3.85
CA LEU A 92 -2.52 -8.26 -3.43
C LEU A 92 -1.28 -7.57 -4.01
N GLU A 93 -1.51 -6.60 -4.88
CA GLU A 93 -0.50 -5.69 -5.40
C GLU A 93 -0.40 -4.48 -4.47
N LEU A 94 0.60 -4.49 -3.59
CA LEU A 94 0.84 -3.45 -2.61
C LEU A 94 1.89 -2.46 -3.12
N ALA A 95 1.50 -1.20 -3.33
CA ALA A 95 2.40 -0.10 -3.60
C ALA A 95 2.75 0.63 -2.30
N VAL A 96 4.05 0.72 -2.01
CA VAL A 96 4.62 1.45 -0.88
C VAL A 96 5.40 2.64 -1.42
N CYS A 97 4.99 3.84 -1.06
CA CYS A 97 5.69 5.08 -1.36
C CYS A 97 6.35 5.62 -0.11
N ILE A 98 7.67 5.79 -0.15
CA ILE A 98 8.39 6.52 0.89
C ILE A 98 8.77 7.86 0.30
N GLN A 99 8.34 8.94 0.94
CA GLN A 99 8.77 10.29 0.60
C GLN A 99 9.80 10.77 1.61
N THR A 100 10.89 11.35 1.12
CA THR A 100 11.93 11.96 1.95
C THR A 100 12.00 13.44 1.65
N LEU A 101 11.99 14.26 2.70
CA LEU A 101 12.20 15.70 2.59
C LEU A 101 13.69 15.96 2.38
N ASN A 102 14.04 16.60 1.27
CA ASN A 102 15.42 16.96 1.00
C ASN A 102 15.80 18.27 1.72
N ALA A 103 17.10 18.57 1.78
CA ALA A 103 17.63 19.79 2.41
C ALA A 103 17.12 21.10 1.80
N LYS A 104 16.57 21.06 0.57
CA LYS A 104 15.98 22.20 -0.14
C LYS A 104 14.47 22.34 0.10
N GLY A 105 13.89 21.54 1.01
CA GLY A 105 12.46 21.55 1.31
C GLY A 105 11.58 20.84 0.27
N GLY A 106 12.17 20.13 -0.70
CA GLY A 106 11.44 19.37 -1.71
C GLY A 106 11.26 17.90 -1.31
N TRP A 107 10.11 17.32 -1.66
CA TRP A 107 9.83 15.90 -1.43
C TRP A 107 10.36 15.03 -2.58
N PHE A 108 11.16 14.02 -2.25
CA PHE A 108 11.57 12.96 -3.17
C PHE A 108 10.81 11.68 -2.86
N SER A 109 10.13 11.10 -3.86
CA SER A 109 9.29 9.91 -3.69
C SER A 109 9.96 8.66 -4.25
N ARG A 110 9.93 7.57 -3.49
CA ARG A 110 10.39 6.24 -3.91
C ARG A 110 9.25 5.24 -3.73
N VAL A 111 8.65 4.85 -4.86
CA VAL A 111 7.64 3.80 -4.89
C VAL A 111 8.28 2.42 -5.07
N ARG A 112 7.73 1.43 -4.38
CA ARG A 112 8.02 0.00 -4.49
C ARG A 112 6.69 -0.74 -4.56
N VAL A 113 6.60 -1.74 -5.42
CA VAL A 113 5.41 -2.59 -5.53
C VAL A 113 5.79 -3.99 -5.10
N ILE A 114 4.92 -4.64 -4.32
CA ILE A 114 5.10 -5.99 -3.79
C ILE A 114 3.85 -6.78 -4.16
N HIS A 115 4.04 -7.98 -4.71
CA HIS A 115 2.94 -8.92 -4.93
C HIS A 115 2.88 -9.91 -3.77
N LEU A 116 1.76 -9.90 -3.06
CA LEU A 116 1.50 -10.76 -1.92
C LEU A 116 0.45 -11.80 -2.32
N ASN A 117 0.81 -13.08 -2.31
CA ASN A 117 -0.16 -14.15 -2.47
C ASN A 117 -0.70 -14.52 -1.08
N PRO A 118 -2.00 -14.34 -0.78
CA PRO A 118 -2.57 -14.59 0.54
C PRO A 118 -2.42 -16.03 1.00
N ARG A 119 -2.22 -16.97 0.07
CA ARG A 119 -2.07 -18.40 0.36
C ARG A 119 -0.61 -18.84 0.48
N ALA A 120 0.34 -17.95 0.22
CA ALA A 120 1.77 -18.25 0.32
C ALA A 120 2.36 -17.68 1.61
N ALA A 121 3.31 -18.40 2.20
CA ALA A 121 4.12 -17.92 3.31
C ALA A 121 5.53 -17.58 2.84
N GLY A 122 6.18 -16.64 3.54
CA GLY A 122 7.60 -16.31 3.32
C GLY A 122 7.84 -14.84 2.97
N ARG A 123 8.93 -14.60 2.23
CA ARG A 123 9.37 -13.26 1.87
C ARG A 123 8.88 -12.90 0.47
N PHE A 124 8.29 -11.72 0.35
CA PHE A 124 7.82 -11.16 -0.91
C PHE A 124 8.68 -9.94 -1.28
N PRO A 125 9.69 -10.09 -2.17
CA PRO A 125 10.52 -8.98 -2.57
C PRO A 125 9.73 -7.99 -3.43
N ALA A 126 10.18 -6.72 -3.43
CA ALA A 126 9.63 -5.72 -4.32
C ALA A 126 9.93 -6.06 -5.78
N LEU A 127 8.94 -5.85 -6.65
CA LEU A 127 9.05 -6.05 -8.09
C LEU A 127 10.10 -5.11 -8.71
N PRO A 128 10.76 -5.54 -9.80
CA PRO A 128 11.55 -4.66 -10.64
C PRO A 128 10.70 -3.48 -11.11
N ARG A 129 11.28 -2.28 -11.17
CA ARG A 129 10.56 -1.06 -11.57
C ARG A 129 9.88 -1.18 -12.94
N GLN A 130 10.48 -1.93 -13.87
CA GLN A 130 9.97 -2.12 -15.22
C GLN A 130 8.74 -3.04 -15.28
N ALA A 131 8.50 -3.85 -14.25
CA ALA A 131 7.36 -4.77 -14.19
C ALA A 131 6.06 -4.06 -13.75
N VAL A 132 6.14 -2.82 -13.26
CA VAL A 132 4.98 -2.07 -12.77
C VAL A 132 4.45 -1.18 -13.88
N THR A 133 3.28 -1.50 -14.39
CA THR A 133 2.64 -0.79 -15.51
C THR A 133 1.66 0.29 -15.05
N GLU A 134 1.07 0.11 -13.86
CA GLU A 134 0.09 1.01 -13.26
C GLU A 134 0.23 0.98 -11.74
N HIS A 135 0.04 2.12 -11.08
CA HIS A 135 0.06 2.21 -9.63
C HIS A 135 -1.36 2.36 -9.09
N PRO A 136 -1.70 1.69 -7.97
CA PRO A 136 -2.95 1.95 -7.27
C PRO A 136 -3.02 3.40 -6.75
N PRO A 137 -4.24 3.92 -6.52
CA PRO A 137 -4.43 5.17 -5.81
C PRO A 137 -3.71 5.15 -4.47
N MET A 138 -2.81 6.11 -4.27
CA MET A 138 -1.95 6.19 -3.09
C MET A 138 -2.63 7.04 -2.01
N LEU A 139 -2.71 6.49 -0.80
CA LEU A 139 -3.17 7.17 0.40
C LEU A 139 -1.98 7.51 1.29
N LEU A 140 -2.00 8.70 1.90
CA LEU A 140 -1.01 9.07 2.92
C LEU A 140 -1.31 8.29 4.21
N VAL A 141 -0.30 7.68 4.79
CA VAL A 141 -0.40 6.96 6.06
C VAL A 141 0.26 7.79 7.15
N GLU A 142 -0.56 8.25 8.09
CA GLU A 142 -0.10 8.94 9.28
C GLU A 142 0.44 7.92 10.28
N THR A 143 1.70 7.52 10.09
CA THR A 143 2.32 6.46 10.91
C THR A 143 2.24 6.70 12.41
N HIS A 144 2.14 7.95 12.86
CA HIS A 144 2.00 8.32 14.28
C HIS A 144 0.59 8.06 14.86
N LEU A 145 -0.41 7.82 14.01
CA LEU A 145 -1.78 7.48 14.39
C LEU A 145 -2.07 5.97 14.30
N LEU A 146 -1.12 5.17 13.80
CA LEU A 146 -1.30 3.73 13.71
C LEU A 146 -1.23 3.09 15.10
N GLU A 147 -2.16 2.19 15.37
CA GLU A 147 -2.14 1.38 16.59
C GLU A 147 -0.99 0.35 16.54
N LEU A 148 -0.51 -0.05 17.72
CA LEU A 148 0.41 -1.17 17.88
C LEU A 148 -0.35 -2.49 17.67
N ALA A 149 0.29 -3.46 17.03
CA ALA A 149 -0.28 -4.79 16.88
C ALA A 149 -0.25 -5.53 18.23
N ASP A 150 -1.26 -6.35 18.54
CA ASP A 150 -1.31 -7.11 19.81
C ASP A 150 -0.12 -8.06 19.99
N HIS A 151 0.51 -8.48 18.89
CA HIS A 151 1.70 -9.34 18.86
C HIS A 151 3.02 -8.54 18.81
N ALA A 152 2.98 -7.20 18.93
CA ALA A 152 4.16 -6.32 18.90
C ALA A 152 5.08 -6.45 20.14
N HIS A 153 4.87 -7.43 21.02
CA HIS A 153 5.62 -7.60 22.28
C HIS A 153 6.43 -8.90 22.35
N GLN A 154 6.58 -9.61 21.25
CA GLN A 154 7.53 -10.73 21.17
C GLN A 154 8.76 -10.26 20.39
N HIS A 155 9.69 -9.55 21.05
CA HIS A 155 11.14 -9.67 20.86
C HIS A 155 11.93 -8.61 21.65
#